data_AF-A0AAD9MUL0-F1
#
_entry.id   AF-A0AAD9MUL0-F1
#
_cell.length_a   1.000
_cell.length_b   1.000
_cell.length_c   1.000
_cell.angle_alpha   90.00
_cell.angle_beta   90.00
_cell.angle_gamma   90.00
#
_symmetry.space_group_name_H-M   'P 1'
#
loop_
_entity.id
_entity.type
_entity.pdbx_description
1 polymer ?
#
loop_
_entity_poly.entity_id
_entity_poly.type
_entity_poly.pdbx_seq_one_letter_code
_entity_poly.pdbx_strand_id
1 'polypeptide(L)'
;MDFVNVENARVDQHWVLHAFQRGEEATVWKIGQKLKALCQLFHDTADRQENYTKLTDSMTFPQKFYAHHWVEDLPVEERAREVWPNDVTFVDSYKGSPKSKILTSFGLTKEARDDPMFLTKQHFFISVAKQLQPFLEKFQTDAPVPRSTTTLTGLCDDGPLRQP
;
A
#
# COMPACT_ATOMS: atom_id res chain seq x y z
N MET A 1 4.86 17.28 26.29
CA MET A 1 4.36 15.89 26.36
C MET A 1 2.99 15.96 25.75
N ASP A 2 2.90 15.64 24.47
CA ASP A 2 1.68 15.87 23.69
C ASP A 2 0.78 14.65 23.81
N PHE A 3 -0.33 14.83 24.51
CA PHE A 3 -1.41 13.85 24.57
C PHE A 3 -2.12 13.84 23.21
N VAL A 4 -1.69 12.96 22.31
CA VAL A 4 -2.49 12.65 21.13
C VAL A 4 -3.68 11.82 21.60
N ASN A 5 -4.87 12.40 21.48
CA ASN A 5 -6.13 11.78 21.81
C ASN A 5 -6.38 10.57 20.88
N VAL A 6 -6.67 9.41 21.43
CA VAL A 6 -6.75 8.12 20.70
C VAL A 6 -7.86 8.12 19.65
N GLU A 7 -8.94 8.86 19.89
CA GLU A 7 -9.99 9.07 18.88
C GLU A 7 -9.51 9.91 17.70
N ASN A 8 -8.64 10.91 17.93
CA ASN A 8 -8.07 11.71 16.84
C ASN A 8 -7.10 10.86 16.01
N ALA A 9 -6.27 10.01 16.62
CA ALA A 9 -5.30 9.18 15.89
C ALA A 9 -5.95 8.23 14.86
N ARG A 10 -7.14 7.67 15.18
CA ARG A 10 -7.91 6.82 14.24
C ARG A 10 -8.56 7.59 13.10
N VAL A 11 -9.08 8.78 13.39
CA VAL A 11 -9.57 9.71 12.36
C VAL A 11 -8.40 10.17 11.49
N ASP A 12 -7.21 10.25 12.07
CA ASP A 12 -6.02 10.78 11.43
C ASP A 12 -5.46 9.87 10.33
N GLN A 13 -5.45 8.57 10.59
CA GLN A 13 -5.04 7.56 9.62
C GLN A 13 -5.96 7.50 8.39
N HIS A 14 -7.27 7.57 8.61
CA HIS A 14 -8.26 7.45 7.55
C HIS A 14 -8.18 8.64 6.58
N TRP A 15 -7.92 9.86 7.06
CA TRP A 15 -7.74 11.00 6.15
C TRP A 15 -6.44 10.93 5.35
N VAL A 16 -5.32 10.44 5.93
CA VAL A 16 -4.05 10.30 5.18
C VAL A 16 -4.22 9.30 4.04
N LEU A 17 -4.77 8.12 4.34
CA LEU A 17 -5.01 7.09 3.34
C LEU A 17 -5.98 7.57 2.27
N HIS A 18 -7.06 8.24 2.65
CA HIS A 18 -8.02 8.79 1.70
C HIS A 18 -7.43 9.92 0.86
N ALA A 19 -6.65 10.83 1.45
CA ALA A 19 -5.98 11.90 0.73
C ALA A 19 -5.00 11.32 -0.29
N PHE A 20 -4.28 10.26 0.08
CA PHE A 20 -3.37 9.55 -0.79
C PHE A 20 -4.10 8.84 -1.94
N GLN A 21 -5.20 8.14 -1.67
CA GLN A 21 -6.05 7.54 -2.70
C GLN A 21 -6.61 8.60 -3.65
N ARG A 22 -7.10 9.73 -3.13
CA ARG A 22 -7.58 10.85 -3.95
C ARG A 22 -6.46 11.47 -4.79
N GLY A 23 -5.26 11.53 -4.23
CA GLY A 23 -4.06 11.94 -4.95
C GLY A 23 -3.81 11.04 -6.16
N GLU A 24 -3.86 9.72 -5.98
CA GLU A 24 -3.70 8.78 -7.10
C GLU A 24 -4.81 8.93 -8.15
N GLU A 25 -6.08 9.04 -7.72
CA GLU A 25 -7.21 9.26 -8.61
C GLU A 25 -7.02 10.53 -9.46
N ALA A 26 -6.46 11.60 -8.86
CA ALA A 26 -6.18 12.87 -9.54
C ALA A 26 -5.05 12.77 -10.58
N THR A 27 -4.10 11.84 -10.42
CA THR A 27 -3.02 11.66 -11.41
C THR A 27 -3.48 11.00 -12.70
N VAL A 28 -4.63 10.29 -12.67
CA VAL A 28 -5.15 9.49 -13.80
C VAL A 28 -4.16 8.37 -14.23
N TRP A 29 -3.09 8.12 -13.46
CA TRP A 29 -2.06 7.13 -13.81
C TRP A 29 -2.54 5.68 -13.63
N LYS A 30 -3.57 5.47 -12.80
CA LYS A 30 -4.20 4.18 -12.51
C LYS A 30 -3.19 3.12 -12.06
N ILE A 31 -2.22 3.52 -11.24
CA ILE A 31 -1.14 2.65 -10.77
C ILE A 31 -1.73 1.46 -10.03
N GLY A 32 -2.64 1.69 -9.08
CA GLY A 32 -3.25 0.62 -8.29
C GLY A 32 -4.00 -0.40 -9.15
N GLN A 33 -4.62 0.03 -10.25
CA GLN A 33 -5.29 -0.87 -11.19
C GLN A 33 -4.28 -1.73 -11.97
N LYS A 34 -3.16 -1.13 -12.40
CA LYS A 34 -2.07 -1.82 -13.10
C LYS A 34 -1.38 -2.86 -12.19
N LEU A 35 -1.16 -2.54 -10.92
CA LEU A 35 -0.59 -3.48 -9.93
C LEU A 35 -1.51 -4.65 -9.64
N LYS A 36 -2.81 -4.36 -9.47
CA LYS A 36 -3.81 -5.39 -9.31
C LYS A 36 -3.85 -6.31 -10.53
N ALA A 37 -3.77 -5.74 -11.73
CA ALA A 37 -3.73 -6.50 -12.98
C ALA A 37 -2.49 -7.40 -13.08
N LEU A 38 -1.31 -6.92 -12.69
CA LEU A 38 -0.08 -7.72 -12.63
C LEU A 38 -0.25 -8.99 -11.78
N CYS A 39 -0.78 -8.86 -10.56
CA CYS A 39 -1.04 -10.03 -9.72
C CYS A 39 -2.10 -10.96 -10.34
N GLN A 40 -3.20 -10.40 -10.85
CA GLN A 40 -4.27 -11.16 -11.48
C GLN A 40 -3.84 -11.90 -12.76
N LEU A 41 -2.76 -11.46 -13.41
CA LEU A 41 -2.20 -12.16 -14.57
C LEU A 41 -1.69 -13.55 -14.20
N PHE A 42 -1.17 -13.73 -12.99
CA PHE A 42 -0.61 -14.99 -12.53
C PHE A 42 -1.45 -15.69 -11.46
N HIS A 43 -2.44 -15.01 -10.88
CA HIS A 43 -3.34 -15.60 -9.89
C HIS A 43 -4.12 -16.79 -10.47
N ASP A 44 -4.06 -17.92 -9.76
CA ASP A 44 -4.81 -19.16 -10.03
C ASP A 44 -4.71 -19.71 -11.46
N THR A 45 -3.62 -19.41 -12.18
CA THR A 45 -3.39 -19.95 -13.52
C THR A 45 -2.04 -20.63 -13.64
N ALA A 46 -2.01 -21.92 -13.34
CA ALA A 46 -0.80 -22.75 -13.38
C ALA A 46 -0.07 -22.67 -14.73
N ASP A 47 -0.79 -22.74 -15.86
CA ASP A 47 -0.19 -22.63 -17.19
C ASP A 47 0.60 -21.32 -17.39
N ARG A 48 0.10 -20.20 -16.85
CA ARG A 48 0.76 -18.89 -17.01
C ARG A 48 1.97 -18.77 -16.10
N GLN A 49 1.87 -19.27 -14.87
CA GLN A 49 2.99 -19.34 -13.94
C GLN A 49 4.10 -20.24 -14.48
N GLU A 50 3.75 -21.40 -15.04
CA GLU A 50 4.71 -22.32 -15.66
C GLU A 50 5.42 -21.68 -16.85
N ASN A 51 4.66 -21.02 -17.74
CA ASN A 51 5.26 -20.30 -18.87
C ASN A 51 6.14 -19.14 -18.42
N TYR A 52 5.74 -18.38 -17.40
CA TYR A 52 6.55 -17.32 -16.82
C TYR A 52 7.89 -17.87 -16.29
N THR A 53 7.85 -18.94 -15.49
CA THR A 53 9.05 -19.59 -14.95
C THR A 53 9.95 -20.11 -16.07
N LYS A 54 9.38 -20.73 -17.12
CA LYS A 54 10.15 -21.23 -18.28
C LYS A 54 10.83 -20.13 -19.10
N LEU A 55 10.24 -18.93 -19.15
CA LEU A 55 10.75 -17.82 -19.94
C LEU A 55 11.77 -16.95 -19.20
N THR A 56 11.64 -16.87 -17.88
CA THR A 56 12.38 -15.89 -17.06
C THR A 56 13.31 -16.55 -16.06
N ASP A 57 13.27 -17.89 -15.95
CA ASP A 57 13.96 -18.70 -14.94
C ASP A 57 13.70 -18.26 -13.49
N SER A 58 12.68 -17.42 -13.28
CA SER A 58 12.32 -16.85 -11.99
C SER A 58 11.04 -17.47 -11.46
N MET A 59 11.05 -17.82 -10.17
CA MET A 59 9.85 -18.22 -9.42
C MET A 59 9.29 -17.07 -8.57
N THR A 60 9.73 -15.84 -8.83
CA THR A 60 9.27 -14.64 -8.13
C THR A 60 8.15 -14.00 -8.94
N PHE A 61 6.99 -13.82 -8.31
CA PHE A 61 5.79 -13.26 -8.94
C PHE A 61 5.36 -11.95 -8.27
N PRO A 62 4.56 -11.12 -8.97
CA PRO A 62 3.88 -9.98 -8.38
C PRO A 62 2.97 -10.39 -7.21
N GLN A 63 2.97 -9.59 -6.15
CA GLN A 63 2.11 -9.79 -4.98
C GLN A 63 0.76 -9.09 -5.14
N LYS A 64 -0.21 -9.51 -4.32
CA LYS A 64 -1.57 -8.96 -4.33
C LYS A 64 -1.57 -7.56 -3.74
N PHE A 65 -2.01 -6.61 -4.55
CA PHE A 65 -2.17 -5.22 -4.18
C PHE A 65 -3.61 -4.91 -3.73
N TYR A 66 -3.75 -4.21 -2.60
CA TYR A 66 -5.01 -3.76 -2.01
C TYR A 66 -5.07 -2.23 -1.99
N ALA A 67 -6.03 -1.67 -2.73
CA ALA A 67 -6.22 -0.22 -2.84
C ALA A 67 -6.71 0.48 -1.55
N HIS A 68 -6.85 -0.23 -0.43
CA HIS A 68 -7.10 0.38 0.88
C HIS A 68 -5.87 0.29 1.80
N HIS A 69 -4.78 -0.34 1.32
CA HIS A 69 -3.53 -0.51 2.04
C HIS A 69 -2.38 0.12 1.26
N TRP A 70 -2.60 1.26 0.62
CA TRP A 70 -1.62 1.80 -0.34
C TRP A 70 -0.23 2.05 0.25
N VAL A 71 -0.15 2.41 1.53
CA VAL A 71 1.13 2.66 2.21
C VAL A 71 1.67 1.39 2.83
N GLU A 72 0.80 0.52 3.35
CA GLU A 72 1.18 -0.78 3.91
C GLU A 72 1.64 -1.77 2.84
N ASP A 73 1.13 -1.66 1.61
CA ASP A 73 1.50 -2.44 0.43
C ASP A 73 2.74 -1.86 -0.28
N LEU A 74 3.51 -0.98 0.36
CA LEU A 74 4.78 -0.49 -0.17
C LEU A 74 5.74 -1.63 -0.57
N PRO A 75 5.88 -2.74 0.21
CA PRO A 75 6.68 -3.89 -0.22
C PRO A 75 6.12 -4.60 -1.46
N VAL A 76 4.80 -4.58 -1.67
CA VAL A 76 4.16 -5.15 -2.87
C VAL A 76 4.56 -4.36 -4.11
N GLU A 77 4.60 -3.03 -3.99
CA GLU A 77 5.01 -2.15 -5.07
C GLU A 77 6.51 -2.28 -5.39
N GLU A 78 7.35 -2.35 -4.37
CA GLU A 78 8.79 -2.61 -4.54
C GLU A 78 9.04 -3.96 -5.22
N ARG A 79 8.30 -5.00 -4.82
CA ARG A 79 8.37 -6.31 -5.46
C ARG A 79 7.88 -6.28 -6.90
N ALA A 80 6.75 -5.62 -7.18
CA ALA A 80 6.21 -5.47 -8.53
C ALA A 80 7.23 -4.80 -9.46
N ARG A 81 7.98 -3.82 -8.95
CA ARG A 81 9.07 -3.18 -9.68
C ARG A 81 10.27 -4.11 -9.90
N GLU A 82 10.63 -4.92 -8.92
CA GLU A 82 11.73 -5.90 -9.04
C GLU A 82 11.46 -6.93 -10.14
N VAL A 83 10.24 -7.48 -10.18
CA VAL A 83 9.84 -8.49 -11.16
C VAL A 83 9.44 -7.92 -12.52
N TRP A 84 9.34 -6.59 -12.65
CA TRP A 84 8.89 -5.92 -13.87
C TRP A 84 9.61 -6.34 -15.17
N PRO A 85 10.96 -6.51 -15.21
CA PRO A 85 11.63 -6.96 -16.44
C PRO A 85 11.17 -8.35 -16.90
N ASN A 86 10.86 -9.23 -15.94
CA ASN A 86 10.36 -10.58 -16.20
C ASN A 86 8.91 -10.52 -16.70
N ASP A 87 8.09 -9.67 -16.09
CA ASP A 87 6.71 -9.42 -16.53
C ASP A 87 6.65 -8.88 -17.96
N VAL A 88 7.53 -7.96 -18.33
CA VAL A 88 7.63 -7.43 -19.70
C VAL A 88 7.96 -8.56 -20.70
N THR A 89 8.94 -9.39 -20.36
CA THR A 89 9.34 -10.55 -21.18
C THR A 89 8.17 -11.52 -21.37
N PHE A 90 7.45 -11.82 -20.30
CA PHE A 90 6.25 -12.66 -20.36
C PHE A 90 5.18 -12.03 -21.25
N VAL A 91 4.85 -10.74 -21.03
CA VAL A 91 3.82 -10.04 -21.79
C VAL A 91 4.14 -10.06 -23.28
N ASP A 92 5.40 -9.85 -23.66
CA ASP A 92 5.84 -9.87 -25.05
C ASP A 92 5.69 -11.22 -25.73
N SER A 93 6.06 -12.29 -25.03
CA SER A 93 5.83 -13.66 -25.52
C SER A 93 4.34 -13.97 -25.67
N TYR A 94 3.49 -13.39 -24.81
CA TYR A 94 2.08 -13.72 -24.70
C TYR A 94 1.19 -12.88 -25.64
N LYS A 95 1.70 -11.80 -26.26
CA LYS A 95 0.95 -10.91 -27.18
C LYS A 95 0.24 -11.66 -28.31
N GLY A 96 0.82 -12.77 -28.80
CA GLY A 96 0.25 -13.59 -29.88
C GLY A 96 -0.84 -14.60 -29.47
N SER A 97 -1.06 -14.81 -28.17
CA SER A 97 -2.01 -15.82 -27.68
C SER A 97 -3.47 -15.39 -27.89
N PRO A 98 -4.41 -16.29 -28.26
CA PRO A 98 -5.83 -15.97 -28.32
C PRO A 98 -6.39 -15.43 -26.99
N LYS A 99 -5.85 -15.90 -25.86
CA LYS A 99 -6.24 -15.47 -24.52
C LYS A 99 -5.77 -14.04 -24.18
N SER A 100 -4.80 -13.49 -24.93
CA SER A 100 -4.28 -12.14 -24.74
C SER A 100 -5.34 -11.05 -25.06
N LYS A 101 -6.27 -11.35 -25.97
CA LYS A 101 -7.33 -10.43 -26.39
C LYS A 101 -8.53 -10.39 -25.44
N ILE A 102 -8.67 -11.42 -24.61
CA ILE A 102 -9.84 -11.61 -23.74
C ILE A 102 -9.54 -11.14 -22.32
N LEU A 103 -8.29 -11.28 -21.87
CA LEU A 103 -7.93 -11.04 -20.49
C LEU A 103 -7.71 -9.54 -20.20
N THR A 104 -8.60 -8.94 -19.40
CA THR A 104 -8.50 -7.53 -18.98
C THR A 104 -7.19 -7.22 -18.25
N SER A 105 -6.71 -8.13 -17.39
CA SER A 105 -5.44 -7.92 -16.68
C SER A 105 -4.26 -7.87 -17.64
N PHE A 106 -4.27 -8.66 -18.72
CA PHE A 106 -3.24 -8.58 -19.76
C PHE A 106 -3.30 -7.23 -20.50
N GLY A 107 -4.50 -6.72 -20.80
CA GLY A 107 -4.67 -5.40 -21.41
C GLY A 107 -4.04 -4.28 -20.58
N LEU A 108 -4.34 -4.25 -19.27
CA LEU A 108 -3.78 -3.25 -18.35
C LEU A 108 -2.25 -3.39 -18.18
N THR A 109 -1.73 -4.61 -18.10
CA THR A 109 -0.28 -4.84 -18.04
C THR A 109 0.41 -4.42 -19.34
N LYS A 110 -0.23 -4.66 -20.50
CA LYS A 110 0.27 -4.19 -21.79
C LYS A 110 0.28 -2.67 -21.86
N GLU A 111 -0.76 -1.99 -21.41
CA GLU A 111 -0.80 -0.52 -21.31
C GLU A 111 0.31 0.02 -20.39
N ALA A 112 0.58 -0.66 -19.28
CA ALA A 112 1.69 -0.31 -18.39
C ALA A 112 3.05 -0.52 -19.07
N ARG A 113 3.20 -1.59 -19.87
CA ARG A 113 4.41 -1.90 -20.63
C ARG A 113 4.66 -0.95 -21.80
N ASP A 114 3.59 -0.48 -22.43
CA ASP A 114 3.66 0.48 -23.54
C ASP A 114 3.84 1.94 -23.03
N ASP A 115 3.73 2.20 -21.72
CA ASP A 115 3.97 3.50 -21.07
C ASP A 115 5.44 3.66 -20.64
N PRO A 116 6.24 4.51 -21.31
CA PRO A 116 7.68 4.67 -21.02
C PRO A 116 7.96 5.20 -19.61
N MET A 117 6.99 5.88 -19.00
CA MET A 117 7.14 6.49 -17.68
C MET A 117 6.53 5.63 -16.57
N PHE A 118 6.06 4.41 -16.85
CA PHE A 118 5.39 3.58 -15.85
C PHE A 118 6.26 3.36 -14.61
N LEU A 119 7.52 2.94 -14.78
CA LEU A 119 8.46 2.76 -13.67
C LEU A 119 8.73 4.07 -12.92
N THR A 120 8.80 5.21 -13.62
CA THR A 120 8.97 6.53 -12.99
C THR A 120 7.76 6.90 -12.14
N LYS A 121 6.55 6.58 -12.60
CA LYS A 121 5.29 6.80 -11.87
C LYS A 121 5.24 5.92 -10.62
N GLN A 122 5.63 4.64 -10.72
CA GLN A 122 5.79 3.76 -9.56
C GLN A 122 6.81 4.31 -8.55
N HIS A 123 7.93 4.84 -9.02
CA HIS A 123 8.92 5.48 -8.16
C HIS A 123 8.40 6.69 -7.40
N PHE A 124 7.68 7.56 -8.09
CA PHE A 124 7.04 8.72 -7.46
C PHE A 124 6.07 8.24 -6.37
N PHE A 125 5.26 7.24 -6.70
CA PHE A 125 4.33 6.61 -5.79
C PHE A 125 5.02 6.06 -4.53
N ILE A 126 6.06 5.23 -4.70
CA ILE A 126 6.89 4.69 -3.60
C ILE A 126 7.47 5.85 -2.77
N SER A 127 7.98 6.90 -3.41
CA SER A 127 8.59 8.03 -2.72
C SER A 127 7.63 8.76 -1.79
N VAL A 128 6.38 8.98 -2.23
CA VAL A 128 5.35 9.59 -1.37
C VAL A 128 4.91 8.62 -0.28
N ALA A 129 4.71 7.34 -0.61
CA ALA A 129 4.34 6.32 0.38
C ALA A 129 5.40 6.20 1.50
N LYS A 130 6.70 6.24 1.17
CA LYS A 130 7.80 6.24 2.16
C LYS A 130 7.78 7.44 3.10
N GLN A 131 7.32 8.60 2.63
CA GLN A 131 7.18 9.79 3.48
C GLN A 131 6.00 9.64 4.46
N LEU A 132 4.96 8.91 4.07
CA LEU A 132 3.77 8.66 4.90
C LEU A 132 3.93 7.45 5.83
N GLN A 133 4.80 6.50 5.51
CA GLN A 133 5.06 5.31 6.32
C GLN A 133 5.36 5.60 7.81
N PRO A 134 6.28 6.51 8.19
CA PRO A 134 6.55 6.79 9.61
C PRO A 134 5.36 7.44 10.33
N PHE A 135 4.48 8.13 9.60
CA PHE A 135 3.23 8.63 10.17
C PHE A 135 2.33 7.45 10.53
N LEU A 136 2.11 6.53 9.59
CA LEU A 136 1.30 5.35 9.85
C LEU A 136 1.86 4.51 11.00
N GLU A 137 3.15 4.18 11.02
CA GLU A 137 3.76 3.39 12.11
C GLU A 137 3.55 4.02 13.50
N LYS A 138 3.59 5.36 13.57
CA LYS A 138 3.38 6.13 14.81
C LYS A 138 1.92 6.13 15.28
N PHE A 139 0.96 6.17 14.36
CA PHE A 139 -0.46 6.31 14.69
C PHE A 139 -1.26 5.00 14.58
N GLN A 140 -0.68 3.93 14.01
CA GLN A 140 -1.25 2.59 13.87
C GLN A 140 -0.82 1.62 14.98
N THR A 141 -0.04 2.06 15.97
CA THR A 141 0.41 1.16 17.03
C THR A 141 -0.79 0.76 17.91
N ASP A 142 -1.19 -0.51 17.83
CA ASP A 142 -2.15 -1.16 18.74
C ASP A 142 -1.58 -1.35 20.17
N ALA A 143 -0.53 -0.59 20.50
CA ALA A 143 0.07 -0.58 21.82
C ALA A 143 -0.98 -0.07 22.80
N PRO A 144 -1.26 -0.82 23.88
CA PRO A 144 -2.21 -0.37 24.88
C PRO A 144 -1.67 0.93 25.45
N VAL A 145 -2.41 2.02 25.23
CA VAL A 145 -2.13 3.31 25.87
C VAL A 145 -2.10 3.04 27.37
N PRO A 146 -0.96 3.21 28.07
CA PRO A 146 -0.94 3.00 29.50
C PRO A 146 -1.91 4.00 30.11
N ARG A 147 -3.00 3.46 30.66
CA ARG A 147 -4.02 4.22 31.38
C ARG A 147 -3.31 4.92 32.52
N SER A 148 -2.96 6.19 32.30
CA SER A 148 -2.34 7.02 33.31
C SER A 148 -3.42 7.23 34.37
N THR A 149 -3.48 6.36 35.37
CA THR A 149 -4.24 6.62 36.58
C THR A 149 -3.52 7.73 37.32
N THR A 150 -3.68 8.96 36.86
CA THR A 150 -3.45 10.13 37.69
C THR A 150 -4.53 10.08 38.75
N THR A 151 -4.24 9.38 39.85
CA THR A 151 -4.94 9.58 41.10
C THR A 151 -4.82 11.06 41.41
N LEU A 152 -5.92 11.80 41.24
CA LEU A 152 -6.06 13.17 41.74
C LEU A 152 -6.14 13.12 43.28
N THR A 153 -5.05 12.75 43.93
CA THR A 153 -4.81 13.07 45.34
C THR A 153 -4.09 14.40 45.37
N GLY A 154 -4.88 15.48 45.37
CA GLY A 154 -4.34 16.84 45.45
C GLY A 154 -5.35 17.94 45.15
N LEU A 155 -6.62 17.78 45.55
CA LEU A 155 -7.61 18.87 45.57
C LEU A 155 -8.57 18.63 46.74
N CYS A 156 -8.06 18.65 47.97
CA CYS A 156 -8.79 18.91 49.22
C CYS A 156 -7.75 19.25 50.29
N ASP A 157 -7.07 20.39 50.13
CA ASP A 157 -6.48 21.07 51.28
C ASP A 157 -7.63 21.77 52.03
N ASP A 158 -8.29 21.04 52.94
CA ASP A 158 -9.10 21.67 53.99
C ASP A 158 -8.20 21.86 55.21
N GLY A 159 -7.74 23.11 55.38
CA GLY A 159 -6.99 23.52 56.57
C GLY A 159 -7.81 23.31 57.85
N PRO A 160 -7.16 23.06 59.01
CA PRO A 160 -7.88 22.72 60.23
C PRO A 160 -8.71 23.92 60.72
N LEU A 161 -10.01 23.68 60.87
CA LEU A 161 -10.96 24.59 61.52
C LEU A 161 -10.52 24.83 62.97
N ARG A 162 -10.19 26.09 63.26
CA ARG A 162 -10.00 26.62 64.60
C ARG A 162 -11.35 26.52 65.34
N GLN A 163 -11.38 25.84 66.49
CA GLN A 163 -12.50 25.89 67.43
C GLN A 163 -12.04 26.53 68.76
N PRO A 164 -12.94 27.23 69.48
CA PRO A 164 -12.62 28.17 70.55
C PRO A 164 -12.09 27.53 71.84
#